data_AF-A0A504BUY7-F1
#
_entry.id   AF-A0A504BUY7-F1
#
_cell.length_a   1.000
_cell.length_b   1.000
_cell.length_c   1.000
_cell.angle_alpha   90.00
_cell.angle_beta   90.00
_cell.angle_gamma   90.00
#
_symmetry.space_group_name_H-M   'P 1'
#
loop_
_entity.id
_entity.type
_entity.pdbx_description
1 polymer ?
#
loop_
_entity_poly.entity_id
_entity_poly.type
_entity_poly.pdbx_seq_one_letter_code
_entity_poly.pdbx_strand_id
1 'polypeptide(L)'
;MDKWLKILIAAACVAVIAAVGYFALGEYKAYRLRAEIEAGRESARAELFDLAKAKPYEIDKVRDFCKTMSDRRYGGDDNSEMVRILVRNCSGLGYN
;
A
#
# COMPACT_ATOMS: atom_id res chain seq x y z
N MET A 1 -45.25 -29.38 11.76
CA MET A 1 -44.49 -28.21 11.27
C MET A 1 -45.07 -27.79 9.93
N ASP A 2 -45.94 -26.80 9.96
CA ASP A 2 -46.62 -26.23 8.79
C ASP A 2 -45.60 -25.81 7.73
N LYS A 3 -45.83 -26.19 6.47
CA LYS A 3 -44.93 -25.92 5.34
C LYS A 3 -44.54 -24.45 5.23
N TRP A 4 -45.46 -23.57 5.63
CA TRP A 4 -45.29 -22.13 5.62
C TRP A 4 -44.23 -21.63 6.62
N LEU A 5 -44.19 -22.20 7.83
CA LEU A 5 -43.18 -21.85 8.84
C LEU A 5 -41.77 -22.28 8.40
N LYS A 6 -41.66 -23.44 7.74
CA LYS A 6 -40.38 -23.94 7.23
C LYS A 6 -39.79 -23.05 6.13
N ILE A 7 -40.65 -22.50 5.25
CA ILE A 7 -40.22 -21.61 4.17
C ILE A 7 -39.70 -20.28 4.74
N LEU A 8 -40.39 -19.70 5.72
CA LEU A 8 -39.96 -18.45 6.35
C LEU A 8 -38.61 -18.60 7.07
N ILE A 9 -38.42 -19.72 7.77
CA ILE A 9 -37.15 -20.00 8.45
C ILE A 9 -36.02 -20.15 7.43
N ALA A 10 -36.25 -20.90 6.35
CA ALA A 10 -35.25 -21.07 5.29
C ALA A 10 -34.86 -19.72 4.65
N ALA A 11 -35.83 -18.85 4.37
CA ALA A 11 -35.59 -17.52 3.83
C ALA A 11 -34.79 -16.63 4.79
N ALA A 12 -35.10 -16.66 6.09
CA ALA A 12 -34.37 -15.90 7.09
C ALA A 12 -32.90 -16.36 7.20
N CYS A 13 -32.64 -17.66 7.18
CA CYS A 13 -31.27 -18.18 7.22
C CYS A 13 -30.44 -17.73 6.00
N VAL A 14 -31.02 -17.74 4.79
CA VAL A 14 -30.33 -17.28 3.58
C VAL A 14 -30.03 -15.78 3.65
N ALA A 15 -30.96 -14.97 4.14
CA ALA A 15 -30.75 -13.53 4.31
C ALA A 15 -29.60 -13.22 5.30
N VAL A 16 -29.54 -13.96 6.41
CA VAL A 16 -28.47 -13.80 7.41
C VAL A 16 -27.12 -14.22 6.84
N ILE A 17 -27.03 -15.35 6.14
CA ILE A 17 -25.78 -15.82 5.51
C ILE A 17 -25.30 -14.82 4.45
N ALA A 18 -26.22 -14.29 3.63
CA ALA A 18 -25.89 -13.28 2.62
C ALA A 18 -25.38 -11.98 3.25
N ALA A 19 -26.01 -11.52 4.34
CA ALA A 19 -25.60 -10.31 5.05
C ALA A 19 -24.19 -10.46 5.67
N VAL A 20 -23.93 -11.60 6.34
CA VAL A 20 -22.62 -11.88 6.95
C VAL A 20 -21.54 -12.06 5.88
N GLY A 21 -21.85 -12.79 4.80
CA GLY A 21 -20.92 -12.99 3.68
C GLY A 21 -20.55 -11.68 2.96
N TYR A 22 -21.52 -10.78 2.77
CA TYR A 22 -21.25 -9.47 2.15
C TYR A 22 -20.34 -8.60 3.01
N PHE A 23 -20.56 -8.58 4.33
CA PHE A 23 -19.73 -7.83 5.28
C PHE A 23 -18.29 -8.37 5.30
N ALA A 24 -18.13 -9.70 5.37
CA ALA A 24 -16.82 -10.35 5.37
C ALA A 24 -16.02 -10.10 4.09
N LEU A 25 -16.67 -10.06 2.92
CA LEU A 25 -16.01 -9.73 1.65
C LEU A 25 -15.57 -8.27 1.58
N GLY A 26 -16.31 -7.35 2.21
CA GLY A 26 -15.93 -5.95 2.32
C GLY A 26 -14.62 -5.78 3.09
N GLU A 27 -14.51 -6.43 4.25
CA GLU A 27 -13.27 -6.42 5.03
C GLU A 27 -12.12 -7.12 4.30
N TYR A 28 -12.36 -8.28 3.67
CA TYR A 28 -11.31 -8.99 2.94
C TYR A 28 -10.69 -8.15 1.81
N LYS A 29 -11.53 -7.38 1.08
CA LYS A 29 -11.04 -6.44 0.06
C LYS A 29 -10.24 -5.29 0.68
N ALA A 30 -10.70 -4.74 1.80
CA ALA A 30 -9.98 -3.68 2.51
C ALA A 30 -8.63 -4.16 3.06
N TYR A 31 -8.56 -5.38 3.59
CA TYR A 31 -7.32 -6.01 4.05
C TYR A 31 -6.35 -6.26 2.90
N ARG A 32 -6.81 -6.80 1.77
CA ARG A 32 -5.95 -6.97 0.59
C ARG A 32 -5.44 -5.65 0.04
N LEU A 33 -6.28 -4.61 0.01
CA LEU A 33 -5.85 -3.29 -0.47
C LEU A 33 -4.77 -2.69 0.43
N ARG A 34 -4.91 -2.81 1.76
CA ARG A 34 -3.89 -2.35 2.71
C ARG A 34 -2.60 -3.15 2.59
N ALA A 35 -2.70 -4.47 2.47
CA ALA A 35 -1.55 -5.34 2.27
C ALA A 35 -0.80 -5.05 0.96
N GLU A 36 -1.52 -4.74 -0.13
CA GLU A 36 -0.92 -4.34 -1.41
C GLU A 36 -0.23 -2.97 -1.32
N ILE A 37 -0.81 -2.02 -0.57
CA ILE A 37 -0.20 -0.70 -0.32
C ILE A 37 1.07 -0.84 0.52
N GLU A 38 1.06 -1.69 1.56
CA GLU A 38 2.22 -1.94 2.42
C GLU A 38 3.32 -2.70 1.67
N ALA A 39 2.97 -3.73 0.90
CA ALA A 39 3.90 -4.45 0.04
C ALA A 39 4.54 -3.53 -1.01
N GLY A 40 3.76 -2.63 -1.62
CA GLY A 40 4.27 -1.64 -2.56
C GLY A 40 5.20 -0.59 -1.92
N ARG A 41 4.95 -0.22 -0.66
CA ARG A 41 5.88 0.65 0.10
C ARG A 41 7.17 -0.08 0.44
N GLU A 42 7.08 -1.35 0.79
CA GLU A 42 8.25 -2.16 1.14
C GLU A 42 9.12 -2.45 -0.09
N SER A 43 8.53 -2.72 -1.25
CA SER A 43 9.27 -2.86 -2.51
C SER A 43 9.94 -1.55 -2.93
N ALA A 44 9.22 -0.43 -2.87
CA ALA A 44 9.79 0.89 -3.18
C ALA A 44 10.93 1.26 -2.21
N ARG A 45 10.82 0.86 -0.94
CA ARG A 45 11.90 1.01 0.03
C ARG A 45 13.09 0.13 -0.35
N ALA A 46 12.89 -1.14 -0.67
CA ALA A 46 13.98 -2.03 -1.07
C ALA A 46 14.74 -1.50 -2.31
N GLU A 47 14.01 -1.03 -3.32
CA GLU A 47 14.60 -0.42 -4.53
C GLU A 47 15.40 0.85 -4.21
N LEU A 48 14.90 1.70 -3.32
CA LEU A 48 15.62 2.91 -2.88
C LEU A 48 16.93 2.57 -2.15
N PHE A 49 16.90 1.56 -1.28
CA PHE A 49 18.09 1.12 -0.56
C PHE A 49 19.12 0.50 -1.51
N ASP A 50 18.67 -0.24 -2.53
CA ASP A 50 19.53 -0.79 -3.57
C ASP A 50 20.16 0.33 -4.44
N LEU A 51 19.37 1.31 -4.87
CA LEU A 51 19.85 2.48 -5.61
C LEU A 51 20.87 3.30 -4.80
N ALA A 52 20.59 3.50 -3.52
CA ALA A 52 21.49 4.21 -2.61
C ALA A 52 22.72 3.37 -2.20
N LYS A 53 22.81 2.10 -2.63
CA LYS A 53 23.81 1.12 -2.19
C LYS A 53 23.94 1.08 -0.66
N ALA A 54 22.80 1.18 0.02
CA ALA A 54 22.69 1.24 1.46
C ALA A 54 22.14 -0.08 2.00
N LYS A 55 22.67 -0.52 3.15
CA LYS A 55 22.08 -1.67 3.86
C LYS A 55 20.75 -1.26 4.52
N PRO A 56 19.82 -2.20 4.81
CA PRO A 56 18.49 -1.89 5.33
C PRO A 56 18.46 -1.10 6.65
N TYR A 57 19.57 -1.11 7.40
CA TYR A 57 19.74 -0.34 8.63
C TYR A 57 20.44 1.02 8.44
N GLU A 58 21.00 1.30 7.26
CA GLU A 58 21.74 2.54 6.95
C GLU A 58 20.78 3.61 6.41
N ILE A 59 19.77 3.95 7.22
CA ILE A 59 18.72 4.91 6.83
C ILE A 59 19.31 6.30 6.54
N ASP A 60 20.37 6.68 7.24
CA ASP A 60 21.03 7.97 7.05
C ASP A 60 21.60 8.12 5.63
N LYS A 61 22.15 7.05 5.04
CA LYS A 61 22.67 7.07 3.67
C LYS A 61 21.56 7.26 2.63
N VAL A 62 20.40 6.63 2.86
CA VAL A 62 19.23 6.78 1.98
C VAL A 62 18.68 8.20 2.08
N ARG A 63 18.66 8.79 3.28
CA ARG A 63 18.25 10.18 3.47
C ARG A 63 19.20 11.16 2.77
N ASP A 64 20.51 10.97 2.89
CA ASP A 64 21.50 11.82 2.21
C ASP A 64 21.43 11.69 0.69
N PHE A 65 21.18 10.48 0.18
CA PHE A 65 20.93 10.23 -1.24
C PHE A 65 19.65 10.93 -1.72
N CYS A 66 18.55 10.81 -0.98
CA CYS A 66 17.29 11.48 -1.28
C CYS A 66 17.43 13.01 -1.29
N LYS A 67 18.20 13.59 -0.34
CA LYS A 67 18.53 15.02 -0.32
C LYS A 67 19.33 15.44 -1.54
N THR A 68 20.36 14.68 -1.89
CA THR A 68 21.18 14.96 -3.09
C THR A 68 20.34 14.97 -4.37
N MET A 69 19.40 14.02 -4.50
CA MET A 69 18.48 13.96 -5.64
C MET A 69 17.44 15.09 -5.64
N SER A 70 16.97 15.51 -4.46
CA SER A 70 16.09 16.66 -4.30
C SER A 70 16.80 17.96 -4.69
N ASP A 71 18.04 18.15 -4.27
CA ASP A 71 18.82 19.34 -4.56
C ASP A 71 19.12 19.44 -6.07
N ARG A 72 19.44 18.32 -6.73
CA ARG A 72 19.62 18.28 -8.19
C ARG A 72 18.35 18.61 -8.97
N ARG A 73 17.19 18.18 -8.45
CA ARG A 73 15.88 18.53 -9.03
C ARG A 73 15.63 20.04 -8.94
N TYR A 74 15.84 20.64 -7.78
CA TYR A 74 15.60 22.07 -7.57
C TYR A 74 16.63 22.95 -8.29
N GLY A 75 17.88 22.48 -8.38
CA GLY A 75 18.95 23.13 -9.13
C GLY A 75 18.77 23.11 -10.65
N GLY A 76 17.78 22.39 -11.18
CA GLY A 76 17.48 22.32 -12.61
C GLY A 76 18.46 21.48 -13.43
N ASP A 77 19.38 20.78 -12.77
CA ASP A 77 20.52 20.07 -13.39
C ASP A 77 20.10 18.71 -13.98
N ASP A 78 19.07 18.07 -13.41
CA ASP A 78 18.52 16.82 -13.95
C ASP A 78 16.99 16.76 -13.77
N ASN A 79 16.27 16.93 -14.89
CA ASN A 79 14.81 16.92 -14.95
C ASN A 79 14.24 15.54 -15.33
N SER A 80 15.08 14.51 -15.35
CA SER A 80 14.68 13.16 -15.70
C SER A 80 13.48 12.69 -14.89
N GLU A 81 12.57 11.98 -15.56
CA GLU A 81 11.39 11.36 -14.95
C GLU A 81 11.79 10.46 -13.77
N MET A 82 12.98 9.87 -13.84
CA MET A 82 13.56 9.07 -12.77
C MET A 82 13.77 9.88 -11.47
N VAL A 83 14.32 11.10 -11.56
CA VAL A 83 14.54 11.98 -10.39
C VAL A 83 13.20 12.44 -9.80
N ARG A 84 12.19 12.67 -10.66
CA ARG A 84 10.80 12.98 -10.23
C ARG A 84 10.20 11.85 -9.39
N ILE A 85 10.31 10.62 -9.87
CA ILE A 85 9.76 9.44 -9.21
C ILE A 85 10.52 9.17 -7.90
N LEU A 86 11.85 9.27 -7.93
CA LEU A 86 12.72 9.08 -6.75
C LEU A 86 12.39 10.05 -5.61
N VAL A 87 12.34 11.36 -5.88
CA VAL A 87 12.04 12.37 -4.86
C VAL A 87 10.62 12.18 -4.30
N ARG A 88 9.67 11.78 -5.14
CA ARG A 88 8.30 11.47 -4.70
C ARG A 88 8.24 10.23 -3.79
N ASN A 89 9.01 9.18 -4.10
CA ASN A 89 9.08 7.99 -3.26
C ASN A 89 9.83 8.27 -1.95
N CYS A 90 10.93 9.02 -1.99
CA CYS A 90 11.66 9.47 -0.80
C CYS A 90 10.76 10.25 0.17
N SER A 91 9.98 11.21 -0.35
CA SER A 91 9.04 12.02 0.45
C SER A 91 7.84 11.20 0.96
N GLY A 92 7.30 10.27 0.15
CA GLY A 92 6.24 9.35 0.58
C GLY A 92 6.66 8.36 1.67
N LEU A 93 7.96 8.07 1.78
CA LEU A 93 8.54 7.19 2.80
C LEU A 93 9.12 7.94 4.01
N GLY A 94 9.17 9.28 3.96
CA GLY A 94 9.67 10.12 5.06
C GLY A 94 11.19 10.31 5.09
N TYR A 95 11.87 10.10 3.97
CA TYR A 95 13.34 10.23 3.82
C TYR A 95 13.77 11.57 3.19
N ASN A 96 13.07 12.67 3.47
CA ASN A 96 13.44 14.00 2.96
C ASN A 96 14.59 14.67 3.73
#